data_AF-A0A821WWQ6-F1
#
_entry.id   AF-A0A821WWQ6-F1
#
_cell.length_a   1.000
_cell.length_b   1.000
_cell.length_c   1.000
_cell.angle_alpha   90.00
_cell.angle_beta   90.00
_cell.angle_gamma   90.00
#
_symmetry.space_group_name_H-M   'P 1'
#
loop_
_entity.id
_entity.type
_entity.pdbx_description
1 polymer ?
#
loop_
_entity_poly.entity_id
_entity_poly.type
_entity_poly.pdbx_seq_one_letter_code
_entity_poly.pdbx_strand_id
1 'polypeptide(L)'
;MTRESDNKREFYVIQFIQLLPFESIADYVCVPYTWLILSSETHDKVVVAYPNDEDPSDTRDRVKRKERRNDKWRFYMATVKYKSDSFNAAELWIAKRNNNGPLVEKESKVTNKQPKLPFNKKLCSCLSKPFVKIQ
;
A
#
# COMPACT_ATOMS: atom_id res chain seq x y z
N MET A 1 -1.13 19.03 28.24
CA MET A 1 -1.84 18.15 27.30
C MET A 1 -0.90 17.84 26.16
N THR A 2 -0.11 16.78 26.28
CA THR A 2 0.84 16.36 25.24
C THR A 2 0.03 15.77 24.08
N ARG A 3 0.07 16.45 22.93
CA ARG A 3 -0.43 15.94 21.65
C ARG A 3 0.37 14.68 21.36
N GLU A 4 -0.20 13.52 21.61
CA GLU A 4 0.30 12.27 21.04
C GLU A 4 0.33 12.49 19.53
N SER A 5 1.53 12.65 19.00
CA SER A 5 1.74 12.66 17.57
C SER A 5 1.29 11.30 17.08
N ASP A 6 0.04 11.24 16.63
CA ASP A 6 -0.51 10.17 15.83
C ASP A 6 0.55 9.79 14.80
N ASN A 7 1.28 8.70 15.04
CA ASN A 7 2.30 8.17 14.14
C ASN A 7 1.61 7.48 12.94
N LYS A 8 0.62 8.16 12.35
CA LYS A 8 -0.12 7.75 11.17
C LYS A 8 0.84 7.77 10.00
N ARG A 9 1.00 6.60 9.37
CA ARG A 9 1.83 6.46 8.18
C ARG A 9 1.02 6.83 6.96
N GLU A 10 1.68 7.16 5.85
CA GLU A 10 0.93 7.49 4.62
C GLU A 10 0.32 6.26 3.95
N PHE A 11 1.02 5.12 4.01
CA PHE A 11 0.68 3.88 3.31
C PHE A 11 0.65 2.68 4.26
N TYR A 12 -0.30 1.80 4.00
CA TYR A 12 -0.57 0.59 4.77
C TYR A 12 -0.65 -0.59 3.83
N VAL A 13 0.11 -1.64 4.11
CA VAL A 13 -0.07 -2.94 3.46
C VAL A 13 -1.05 -3.74 4.30
N ILE A 14 -2.12 -4.18 3.67
CA ILE A 14 -3.22 -4.89 4.32
C ILE A 14 -3.44 -6.26 3.67
N GLN A 15 -4.05 -7.15 4.44
CA GLN A 15 -4.57 -8.44 3.98
C GLN A 15 -6.05 -8.51 4.36
N PHE A 16 -6.92 -8.75 3.38
CA PHE A 16 -8.35 -8.90 3.62
C PHE A 16 -8.65 -10.21 4.37
N ILE A 17 -9.58 -10.15 5.34
CA ILE A 17 -9.84 -11.29 6.25
C ILE A 17 -11.16 -12.02 5.90
N GLN A 18 -12.23 -11.26 5.64
CA GLN A 18 -13.59 -11.81 5.70
C GLN A 18 -14.31 -11.75 4.36
N LEU A 19 -14.11 -10.69 3.59
CA LEU A 19 -14.70 -10.49 2.27
C LEU A 19 -13.61 -9.94 1.36
N LEU A 20 -13.40 -10.61 0.22
CA LEU A 20 -12.52 -10.13 -0.83
C LEU A 20 -13.33 -9.18 -1.74
N PRO A 21 -12.74 -8.06 -2.19
CA PRO A 21 -13.36 -7.19 -3.18
C PRO A 21 -13.68 -7.91 -4.50
N PHE A 22 -12.83 -8.86 -4.90
CA PHE A 22 -12.98 -9.73 -6.07
C PHE A 22 -12.09 -10.98 -5.94
N GLU A 23 -12.39 -12.06 -6.68
CA GLU A 23 -11.71 -13.36 -6.54
C GLU A 23 -10.20 -13.33 -6.84
N SER A 24 -9.75 -12.45 -7.73
CA SER A 24 -8.36 -12.36 -8.20
C SER A 24 -7.52 -11.28 -7.50
N ILE A 25 -7.91 -10.85 -6.29
CA ILE A 25 -7.15 -9.85 -5.55
C ILE A 25 -5.84 -10.42 -5.00
N ALA A 26 -4.79 -9.61 -5.00
CA ALA A 26 -3.50 -10.00 -4.42
C ALA A 26 -3.63 -10.23 -2.90
N ASP A 27 -2.86 -11.19 -2.37
CA ASP A 27 -2.82 -11.52 -0.93
C ASP A 27 -2.53 -10.31 -0.04
N TYR A 28 -1.68 -9.41 -0.55
CA TYR A 28 -1.30 -8.17 0.12
C TYR A 28 -1.56 -6.98 -0.80
N VAL A 29 -2.23 -5.97 -0.27
CA VAL A 29 -2.59 -4.76 -1.01
C VAL A 29 -2.11 -3.53 -0.27
N CYS A 30 -1.52 -2.59 -1.00
CA CYS A 30 -1.14 -1.27 -0.47
C CYS A 30 -2.32 -0.30 -0.58
N VAL A 31 -2.68 0.35 0.53
CA VAL A 31 -3.73 1.36 0.60
C VAL A 31 -3.22 2.63 1.31
N PRO A 32 -3.69 3.82 0.92
CA PRO A 32 -3.34 5.04 1.62
C PRO A 32 -4.12 5.16 2.94
N TYR A 33 -3.60 5.94 3.88
CA TYR A 33 -4.29 6.24 5.14
C TYR A 33 -5.72 6.77 4.94
N THR A 34 -5.94 7.55 3.87
CA THR A 34 -7.23 8.16 3.52
C THR A 34 -8.35 7.14 3.27
N TRP A 35 -8.00 5.88 3.00
CA TRP A 35 -8.95 4.80 2.74
C TRP A 35 -9.30 4.01 4.01
N LEU A 36 -8.52 4.19 5.09
CA LEU A 36 -8.83 3.57 6.38
C LEU A 36 -9.96 4.35 7.07
N ILE A 37 -10.92 3.61 7.64
CA ILE A 37 -12.06 4.19 8.36
C ILE A 37 -11.87 4.03 9.86
N LEU A 38 -11.51 2.84 10.30
CA LEU A 38 -11.33 2.49 11.70
C LEU A 38 -10.07 1.65 11.83
N SER A 39 -9.26 1.95 12.84
CA SER A 39 -8.17 1.08 13.29
C SER A 39 -8.48 0.68 14.72
N SER A 40 -8.67 -0.61 14.98
CA SER A 40 -8.63 -1.11 16.35
C SER A 40 -7.16 -1.13 16.77
N GLU A 41 -6.80 -0.33 17.77
CA GLU A 41 -5.42 -0.22 18.25
C GLU A 41 -4.87 -1.55 18.78
N THR A 42 -5.75 -2.47 19.15
CA THR A 42 -5.38 -3.66 19.91
C THR A 42 -5.11 -4.90 19.04
N HIS A 43 -5.46 -4.90 17.75
CA HIS A 43 -5.42 -6.15 16.94
C HIS A 43 -4.94 -5.99 15.49
N ASP A 44 -4.37 -4.84 15.10
CA ASP A 44 -4.01 -4.52 13.70
C ASP A 44 -5.18 -4.68 12.70
N LYS A 45 -6.41 -4.85 13.20
CA LYS A 45 -7.63 -4.96 12.40
C LYS A 45 -8.12 -3.58 12.02
N VAL A 46 -8.36 -3.40 10.75
CA VAL A 46 -8.83 -2.15 10.15
C VAL A 46 -10.06 -2.39 9.29
N VAL A 47 -10.86 -1.35 9.16
CA VAL A 47 -11.90 -1.25 8.14
C VAL A 47 -11.36 -0.34 7.04
N VAL A 48 -11.33 -0.84 5.80
CA VAL A 48 -10.84 -0.11 4.63
C VAL A 48 -11.96 0.07 3.61
N ALA A 49 -12.05 1.27 3.03
CA ALA A 49 -12.85 1.52 1.84
C ALA A 49 -12.05 1.13 0.60
N TYR A 50 -12.60 0.27 -0.24
CA TYR A 50 -11.89 -0.23 -1.43
C TYR A 50 -12.84 -0.28 -2.63
N PRO A 51 -12.38 0.06 -3.85
CA PRO A 51 -13.20 -0.02 -5.05
C PRO A 51 -13.62 -1.47 -5.34
N ASN A 52 -14.83 -1.65 -5.87
CA ASN A 52 -15.32 -2.94 -6.34
C ASN A 52 -15.05 -3.03 -7.85
N ASP A 53 -14.46 -4.13 -8.31
CA ASP A 53 -14.24 -4.44 -9.74
C ASP A 53 -13.50 -3.36 -10.57
N GLU A 54 -12.64 -2.54 -9.94
CA GLU A 54 -11.76 -1.60 -10.64
C GLU A 54 -10.46 -2.30 -11.10
N ASP A 55 -9.88 -1.84 -12.21
CA ASP A 55 -8.60 -2.35 -12.67
C ASP A 55 -7.51 -2.14 -11.59
N PRO A 56 -6.67 -3.15 -11.32
CA PRO A 56 -5.60 -3.03 -10.33
C PRO A 56 -4.62 -1.89 -10.62
N SER A 57 -4.38 -1.55 -11.89
CA SER A 57 -3.49 -0.47 -12.30
C SER A 57 -4.08 0.89 -11.93
N ASP A 58 -5.38 1.07 -12.19
CA ASP A 58 -6.12 2.28 -11.83
C ASP A 58 -6.13 2.46 -10.31
N THR A 59 -6.47 1.39 -9.59
CA THR A 59 -6.47 1.38 -8.12
C THR A 59 -5.09 1.80 -7.59
N ARG A 60 -4.02 1.21 -8.15
CA ARG A 60 -2.64 1.51 -7.76
C ARG A 60 -2.27 2.97 -8.00
N ASP A 61 -2.73 3.56 -9.10
CA ASP A 61 -2.46 4.97 -9.38
C ASP A 61 -3.25 5.91 -8.45
N ARG A 62 -4.48 5.54 -8.05
CA ARG A 62 -5.21 6.27 -6.98
C ARG A 62 -4.47 6.21 -5.65
N VAL A 63 -3.95 5.04 -5.28
CA VAL A 63 -3.17 4.84 -4.05
C VAL A 63 -1.95 5.76 -4.04
N LYS A 64 -1.18 5.81 -5.14
CA LYS A 64 -0.02 6.72 -5.26
C LYS A 64 -0.42 8.19 -5.12
N ARG A 65 -1.56 8.58 -5.69
CA ARG A 65 -2.10 9.94 -5.58
C ARG A 65 -2.68 10.26 -4.19
N LYS A 66 -2.75 9.27 -3.30
CA LYS A 66 -3.38 9.37 -1.97
C LYS A 66 -4.81 9.90 -2.08
N GLU A 67 -5.51 9.43 -3.11
CA GLU A 67 -6.85 9.89 -3.41
C GLU A 67 -7.79 9.67 -2.21
N ARG A 68 -8.75 10.57 -2.02
CA ARG A 68 -9.74 10.38 -0.95
C ARG A 68 -10.67 9.23 -1.34
N ARG A 69 -11.10 8.45 -0.35
CA ARG A 69 -12.07 7.39 -0.56
C ARG A 69 -13.36 7.92 -1.18
N ASN A 70 -13.95 7.15 -2.08
CA ASN A 70 -15.26 7.45 -2.66
C ASN A 70 -16.37 6.91 -1.73
N ASP A 71 -17.43 7.68 -1.55
CA ASP A 71 -18.57 7.29 -0.69
C ASP A 71 -19.34 6.06 -1.23
N LYS A 72 -19.15 5.73 -2.51
CA LYS A 72 -19.74 4.54 -3.15
C LYS A 72 -18.92 3.27 -2.93
N TRP A 73 -17.70 3.37 -2.41
CA TRP A 73 -16.86 2.20 -2.18
C TRP A 73 -17.38 1.37 -1.01
N ARG A 74 -17.26 0.06 -1.14
CA ARG A 74 -17.63 -0.86 -0.07
C ARG A 74 -16.54 -0.90 0.99
N PHE A 75 -16.93 -1.30 2.20
CA PHE A 75 -16.02 -1.44 3.31
C PHE A 75 -15.67 -2.91 3.54
N TYR A 76 -14.40 -3.16 3.77
CA TYR A 76 -13.86 -4.49 3.97
C TYR A 76 -13.04 -4.52 5.26
N MET A 77 -13.10 -5.66 5.96
CA MET A 77 -12.23 -5.91 7.10
C MET A 77 -10.90 -6.47 6.64
N ALA A 78 -9.82 -5.87 7.14
CA ALA A 78 -8.46 -6.26 6.80
C ALA A 78 -7.55 -6.21 8.03
N THR A 79 -6.43 -6.91 7.97
CA THR A 79 -5.34 -6.82 8.95
C THR A 79 -4.20 -6.03 8.34
N VAL A 80 -3.65 -5.08 9.08
CA VAL A 80 -2.44 -4.36 8.68
C VAL A 80 -1.22 -5.25 8.91
N LYS A 81 -0.40 -5.41 7.86
CA LYS A 81 0.84 -6.19 7.90
C LYS A 81 2.10 -5.34 7.89
N TYR A 82 2.02 -4.16 7.27
CA TYR A 82 3.14 -3.22 7.19
C TYR A 82 2.64 -1.77 7.07
N LYS A 83 3.40 -0.81 7.60
CA LYS A 83 3.08 0.62 7.59
C LYS A 83 4.31 1.40 7.15
N SER A 84 4.15 2.38 6.25
CA SER A 84 5.26 3.13 5.66
C SER A 84 4.80 4.51 5.18
N ASP A 85 5.69 5.49 5.20
CA ASP A 85 5.45 6.81 4.58
C ASP A 85 5.81 6.84 3.08
N SER A 86 6.30 5.72 2.54
CA SER A 86 6.67 5.58 1.14
C SER A 86 5.92 4.44 0.49
N PHE A 87 5.20 4.76 -0.60
CA PHE A 87 4.55 3.79 -1.47
C PHE A 87 5.55 2.74 -1.99
N ASN A 88 6.74 3.17 -2.39
CA ASN A 88 7.76 2.26 -2.92
C ASN A 88 8.26 1.27 -1.85
N ALA A 89 8.39 1.71 -0.60
CA ALA A 89 8.76 0.81 0.49
C ALA A 89 7.66 -0.23 0.80
N ALA A 90 6.38 0.15 0.68
CA ALA A 90 5.26 -0.77 0.81
C ALA A 90 5.24 -1.80 -0.34
N GLU A 91 5.41 -1.36 -1.59
CA GLU A 91 5.52 -2.26 -2.76
C GLU A 91 6.70 -3.23 -2.65
N LEU A 92 7.87 -2.74 -2.20
CA LEU A 92 9.03 -3.59 -1.97
C LEU A 92 8.77 -4.64 -0.88
N TRP A 93 7.99 -4.30 0.14
CA TRP A 93 7.60 -5.25 1.17
C TRP A 93 6.71 -6.36 0.59
N ILE A 94 5.71 -5.99 -0.22
CA ILE A 94 4.83 -6.94 -0.93
C ILE A 94 5.65 -7.84 -1.86
N ALA A 95 6.51 -7.26 -2.70
CA ALA A 95 7.35 -8.01 -3.64
C ALA A 95 8.26 -9.02 -2.93
N LYS A 96 8.87 -8.64 -1.80
CA LYS A 96 9.68 -9.54 -0.97
C LYS A 96 8.86 -10.70 -0.39
N ARG A 97 7.59 -10.48 -0.09
CA ARG A 97 6.68 -11.51 0.43
C ARG A 97 6.17 -12.46 -0.65
N ASN A 98 5.98 -11.98 -1.88
CA ASN A 98 5.54 -12.81 -2.99
C ASN A 98 6.67 -13.65 -3.57
N ASN A 99 7.92 -13.13 -3.58
CA ASN A 99 9.09 -13.85 -4.09
C ASN A 99 9.57 -14.97 -3.15
N ASN A 100 9.23 -14.87 -1.87
CA ASN A 100 9.57 -15.85 -0.86
C ASN A 100 8.27 -16.58 -0.50
N GLY A 101 8.02 -17.76 -1.09
CA GLY A 101 6.82 -18.59 -0.84
C GLY A 101 6.46 -18.76 0.64
N PRO A 102 5.24 -19.22 0.95
CA PRO A 102 4.48 -18.88 2.17
C PRO A 102 5.30 -19.08 3.45
N LEU A 103 5.93 -18.00 3.91
CA LEU A 103 6.66 -18.00 5.16
C LEU A 103 5.64 -17.79 6.28
N VAL A 104 5.23 -18.90 6.90
CA VAL A 104 4.44 -18.97 8.14
C VAL A 104 4.75 -17.77 9.03
N GLU A 105 3.69 -17.09 9.44
CA GLU A 105 3.73 -15.89 10.26
C GLU A 105 4.61 -16.12 11.49
N LYS A 106 5.72 -15.37 11.57
CA LYS A 106 6.37 -15.07 12.84
C LYS A 106 6.16 -13.60 13.12
N GLU A 107 5.49 -13.38 14.24
CA GLU A 107 5.10 -12.11 14.83
C GLU A 107 6.24 -11.08 14.75
N SER A 108 5.87 -9.86 14.34
CA SER A 108 6.79 -8.76 14.16
C SER A 108 7.23 -8.22 15.52
N LYS A 109 8.43 -8.60 15.96
CA LYS A 109 9.16 -7.83 16.98
C LYS A 109 9.68 -6.55 16.33
N VAL A 110 8.97 -5.45 16.60
CA VAL A 110 9.40 -4.08 16.30
C VAL A 110 10.85 -3.91 16.77
N THR A 111 11.77 -3.70 15.82
CA THR A 111 13.10 -3.19 16.15
C THR A 111 13.41 -2.02 15.22
N ASN A 112 13.32 -0.84 15.81
CA ASN A 112 13.78 0.43 15.28
C ASN A 112 15.28 0.36 14.95
N LYS A 113 15.63 0.25 13.67
CA LYS A 113 16.95 0.65 13.15
C LYS A 113 16.78 1.24 11.76
N GLN A 114 17.00 2.56 11.64
CA GLN A 114 17.23 3.22 10.35
C GLN A 114 18.37 2.53 9.59
N PRO A 115 18.22 2.22 8.30
CA PRO A 115 19.36 2.12 7.41
C PRO A 115 19.60 3.49 6.77
N LYS A 116 20.68 4.16 7.19
CA LYS A 116 21.35 5.15 6.33
C LYS A 116 21.96 4.37 5.17
N LEU A 117 21.46 4.56 3.94
CA LEU A 117 22.17 4.14 2.73
C LEU A 117 22.19 5.29 1.72
N PRO A 118 23.36 5.56 1.09
CA PRO A 118 23.61 6.76 0.32
C PRO A 118 22.92 6.71 -1.05
N PHE A 119 22.26 7.81 -1.38
CA PHE A 119 21.57 8.04 -2.64
C PHE A 119 22.57 8.31 -3.76
N ASN A 120 22.99 7.27 -4.48
CA ASN A 120 23.77 7.44 -5.71
C ASN A 120 22.82 7.74 -6.88
N LYS A 121 22.88 9.00 -7.34
CA LYS A 121 22.19 9.51 -8.52
C LYS A 121 22.78 8.85 -9.78
N LYS A 122 21.94 8.18 -10.57
CA LYS A 122 22.13 8.09 -12.03
C LYS A 122 20.81 8.42 -12.72
N LEU A 123 20.87 9.51 -13.48
CA LEU A 123 19.82 10.12 -14.27
C LEU A 123 19.43 9.26 -15.48
N CYS A 124 18.14 9.34 -15.78
CA CYS A 124 17.42 9.11 -17.03
C CYS A 124 18.22 8.73 -18.29
N SER A 125 17.78 7.65 -18.94
CA SER A 125 17.80 7.54 -20.40
C SER A 125 16.83 6.47 -20.89
N CYS A 126 15.65 6.87 -21.37
CA CYS A 126 14.96 6.21 -22.50
C CYS A 126 13.61 6.89 -22.78
N LEU A 127 13.51 7.57 -23.93
CA LEU A 127 12.35 7.54 -24.83
C LEU A 127 12.66 8.41 -26.05
N SER A 128 13.43 7.84 -26.98
CA SER A 128 13.40 8.23 -28.38
C SER A 128 12.11 7.68 -29.00
N LYS A 129 11.24 8.56 -29.51
CA LYS A 129 10.29 8.21 -30.57
C LYS A 129 10.38 9.28 -31.66
N PRO A 130 10.55 8.91 -32.94
CA PRO A 130 10.59 9.86 -34.04
C PRO A 130 9.18 10.35 -34.41
N PHE A 131 9.10 11.62 -34.78
CA PHE A 131 7.90 12.30 -35.28
C PHE A 131 7.71 11.93 -36.75
N VAL A 132 6.56 11.35 -37.10
CA VAL A 132 6.11 11.16 -38.48
C VAL A 132 5.52 12.47 -38.97
N LYS A 133 5.98 12.98 -40.12
CA LYS A 133 5.40 14.15 -40.80
C LYS A 133 4.66 13.63 -42.03
N ILE A 134 3.36 13.89 -42.09
CA ILE A 134 2.51 13.66 -43.26
C ILE A 134 2.13 15.04 -43.82
N GLN A 135 2.13 15.10 -45.15
CA GLN A 135 1.84 16.21 -46.08
C GLN A 135 2.93 17.27 -46.27
#